data_AF-X1DNG0-F1
#
_entry.id   AF-X1DNG0-F1
#
_cell.length_a   1.000
_cell.length_b   1.000
_cell.length_c   1.000
_cell.angle_alpha   90.00
_cell.angle_beta   90.00
_cell.angle_gamma   90.00
#
_symmetry.space_group_name_H-M   'P 1'
#
loop_
_entity.id
_entity.type
_entity.pdbx_description
1 polymer ?
#
loop_
_entity_poly.entity_id
_entity_poly.type
_entity_poly.pdbx_seq_one_letter_code
_entity_poly.pdbx_strand_id
1 'polypeptide(L)'
;MGGRLDATNVVQPEVCIITSISFDHTEVLGNTLAEIAAEKAGIIKPGCVVVTSPQPDEVDRIIEQTCVTCQAELVRVGSDVTWQSLGFDSSRQSLRVAGRLASYELSIPLLGQPQLDNAATAVAALEVLAEKGFHISGDSITKGLAQVSWPGRLQVLSRRPLLVVDGAHNPDSARKLKQSLEQYF
;
A
#
# COMPACT_ATOMS: atom_id res chain seq x y z
N MET A 1 10.61 3.24 -12.93
CA MET A 1 9.19 3.00 -13.18
C MET A 1 8.99 1.51 -13.45
N GLY A 2 7.85 0.94 -13.02
CA GLY A 2 7.59 -0.50 -13.14
C GLY A 2 8.13 -1.28 -11.94
N GLY A 3 9.13 -2.12 -12.18
CA GLY A 3 9.81 -2.90 -11.14
C GLY A 3 10.98 -3.69 -11.72
N ARG A 4 10.70 -4.59 -12.67
CA ARG A 4 11.66 -5.50 -13.30
C ARG A 4 12.92 -4.82 -13.83
N LEU A 5 12.74 -3.73 -14.57
CA LEU A 5 13.84 -2.94 -15.18
C LEU A 5 14.08 -1.60 -14.48
N ASP A 6 13.54 -1.42 -13.28
CA ASP A 6 13.80 -0.21 -12.51
C ASP A 6 15.25 -0.19 -11.99
N ALA A 7 15.87 0.98 -11.98
CA ALA A 7 17.25 1.14 -11.49
C ALA A 7 17.42 0.74 -10.01
N THR A 8 16.34 0.76 -9.22
CA THR A 8 16.34 0.30 -7.82
C THR A 8 16.32 -1.23 -7.68
N ASN A 9 16.00 -1.98 -8.75
CA ASN A 9 15.84 -3.44 -8.71
C ASN A 9 17.17 -4.23 -8.72
N VAL A 10 18.25 -3.60 -8.27
CA VAL A 10 19.58 -4.21 -8.11
C VAL A 10 19.80 -4.84 -6.74
N VAL A 11 18.82 -4.71 -5.83
CA VAL A 11 18.89 -5.19 -4.44
C VAL A 11 18.31 -6.59 -4.27
N GLN A 12 18.65 -7.21 -3.12
CA GLN A 12 18.03 -8.43 -2.59
C GLN A 12 17.26 -8.06 -1.32
N PRO A 13 15.95 -7.79 -1.42
CA PRO A 13 15.18 -7.28 -0.29
C PRO A 13 14.72 -8.42 0.65
N GLU A 14 14.60 -8.10 1.94
CA GLU A 14 13.95 -8.99 2.92
C GLU A 14 12.45 -9.10 2.66
N VAL A 15 11.83 -7.99 2.26
CA VAL A 15 10.39 -7.87 1.98
C VAL A 15 10.18 -7.11 0.68
N CYS A 16 9.38 -7.68 -0.22
CA CYS A 16 8.88 -7.00 -1.41
C CYS A 16 7.44 -6.55 -1.16
N ILE A 17 7.11 -5.30 -1.50
CA ILE A 17 5.77 -4.76 -1.30
C ILE A 17 5.18 -4.38 -2.65
N ILE A 18 4.00 -4.92 -2.97
CA ILE A 18 3.23 -4.57 -4.17
C ILE A 18 1.93 -3.91 -3.73
N THR A 19 1.87 -2.59 -3.84
CA THR A 19 0.65 -1.81 -3.58
C THR A 19 -0.37 -2.02 -4.70
N SER A 20 -1.60 -1.51 -4.53
CA SER A 20 -2.66 -1.64 -5.53
C SER A 20 -2.18 -1.28 -6.94
N ILE A 21 -2.39 -2.18 -7.90
CA ILE A 21 -2.02 -1.99 -9.29
C ILE A 21 -3.26 -1.54 -10.06
N SER A 22 -3.11 -0.46 -10.82
CA SER A 22 -4.12 0.04 -11.74
C SER A 22 -3.46 0.43 -13.07
N PHE A 23 -4.28 0.84 -14.04
CA PHE A 23 -3.77 1.38 -15.30
C PHE A 23 -3.02 2.68 -15.05
N ASP A 24 -1.70 2.59 -15.08
CA ASP A 24 -0.79 3.71 -14.95
C ASP A 24 0.44 3.46 -15.83
N HIS A 25 0.96 4.53 -16.44
CA HIS A 25 2.10 4.47 -17.37
C HIS A 25 1.96 3.39 -18.47
N THR A 26 0.78 3.29 -19.09
CA THR A 26 0.48 2.24 -20.07
C THR A 26 1.39 2.25 -21.31
N GLU A 27 1.94 3.42 -21.66
CA GLU A 27 2.91 3.55 -22.76
C GLU A 27 4.27 2.88 -22.46
N VAL A 28 4.58 2.63 -21.19
CA VAL A 28 5.88 2.09 -20.73
C VAL A 28 5.74 0.68 -20.16
N LEU A 29 4.65 0.42 -19.43
CA LEU A 29 4.47 -0.82 -18.66
C LEU A 29 3.55 -1.85 -19.35
N GLY A 30 2.88 -1.47 -20.44
CA GLY A 30 1.93 -2.32 -21.16
C GLY A 30 0.51 -1.76 -21.13
N ASN A 31 -0.32 -2.30 -22.02
CA ASN A 31 -1.69 -1.84 -22.23
C ASN A 31 -2.72 -2.65 -21.42
N THR A 32 -2.28 -3.67 -20.70
CA THR A 32 -3.11 -4.54 -19.87
C THR A 32 -2.66 -4.53 -18.41
N LEU A 33 -3.59 -4.76 -17.47
CA LEU A 33 -3.24 -4.94 -16.06
C LEU A 33 -2.29 -6.10 -15.85
N ALA A 34 -2.40 -7.15 -16.68
CA ALA A 34 -1.51 -8.29 -16.65
C ALA A 34 -0.04 -7.93 -16.98
N GLU A 35 0.19 -7.14 -18.03
CA GLU A 35 1.54 -6.68 -18.39
C GLU A 35 2.12 -5.77 -17.30
N ILE A 36 1.32 -4.84 -16.78
CA ILE A 36 1.74 -3.94 -15.70
C ILE A 36 2.08 -4.74 -14.44
N ALA A 37 1.26 -5.75 -14.11
CA ALA A 37 1.50 -6.65 -12.99
C ALA A 37 2.79 -7.44 -13.15
N ALA A 38 3.07 -7.98 -14.34
CA ALA A 38 4.30 -8.69 -14.62
C ALA A 38 5.54 -7.78 -14.47
N GLU A 39 5.48 -6.54 -14.93
CA GLU A 39 6.55 -5.56 -14.74
C GLU A 39 6.80 -5.25 -13.26
N LYS A 40 5.75 -5.07 -12.47
CA LYS A 40 5.85 -4.77 -11.03
C LYS A 40 6.29 -6.00 -10.22
N ALA A 41 5.80 -7.19 -10.57
CA ALA A 41 6.18 -8.46 -9.94
C ALA A 41 7.66 -8.80 -10.16
N GLY A 42 8.34 -8.16 -11.12
CA GLY A 42 9.78 -8.34 -11.34
C GLY A 42 10.69 -7.86 -10.19
N ILE A 43 10.15 -7.23 -9.14
CA ILE A 43 10.89 -6.98 -7.89
C ILE A 43 10.97 -8.21 -6.98
N ILE A 44 10.13 -9.22 -7.19
CA ILE A 44 10.10 -10.44 -6.37
C ILE A 44 11.38 -11.22 -6.61
N LYS A 45 12.11 -11.53 -5.53
CA LYS A 45 13.38 -12.27 -5.56
C LYS A 45 13.30 -13.53 -4.69
N PRO A 46 14.10 -14.57 -4.98
CA PRO A 46 14.15 -15.74 -4.12
C PRO A 46 14.48 -15.42 -2.67
N GLY A 47 13.77 -16.03 -1.73
CA GLY A 47 14.00 -15.87 -0.28
C GLY A 47 13.42 -14.60 0.36
N CYS A 48 12.80 -13.70 -0.42
CA CYS A 48 12.01 -12.60 0.15
C CYS A 48 10.61 -13.07 0.53
N VAL A 49 9.95 -12.30 1.41
CA VAL A 49 8.51 -12.41 1.62
C VAL A 49 7.84 -11.28 0.84
N VAL A 50 6.75 -11.57 0.15
CA VAL A 50 5.99 -10.61 -0.65
C VAL A 50 4.74 -10.21 0.12
N VAL A 51 4.54 -8.91 0.29
CA VAL A 51 3.31 -8.33 0.84
C VAL A 51 2.57 -7.64 -0.30
N THR A 52 1.32 -8.01 -0.54
CA THR A 52 0.45 -7.32 -1.52
C THR A 52 -0.74 -6.66 -0.85
N SER A 53 -1.04 -5.42 -1.25
CA SER A 53 -2.34 -4.78 -1.00
C SER A 53 -3.46 -5.54 -1.72
N PRO A 54 -4.75 -5.25 -1.47
CA PRO A 54 -5.84 -5.81 -2.26
C PRO A 54 -5.66 -5.53 -3.76
N GLN A 55 -5.84 -6.57 -4.59
CA GLN A 55 -5.67 -6.51 -6.04
C GLN A 55 -6.92 -7.06 -6.76
N PRO A 56 -7.14 -6.69 -8.03
CA PRO A 56 -8.01 -7.46 -8.92
C PRO A 56 -7.48 -8.90 -9.09
N ASP A 57 -8.38 -9.87 -9.26
CA ASP A 57 -8.05 -11.30 -9.40
C ASP A 57 -6.98 -11.57 -10.46
N GLU A 58 -7.02 -10.88 -11.61
CA GLU A 58 -6.04 -11.09 -12.68
C GLU A 58 -4.62 -10.68 -12.27
N VAL A 59 -4.49 -9.65 -11.43
CA VAL A 59 -3.21 -9.16 -10.90
C VAL A 59 -2.74 -10.07 -9.78
N ASP A 60 -3.62 -10.45 -8.86
CA ASP A 60 -3.27 -11.33 -7.73
C ASP A 60 -2.70 -12.67 -8.23
N ARG A 61 -3.30 -13.26 -9.26
CA ARG A 61 -2.81 -14.50 -9.89
C ARG A 61 -1.38 -14.37 -10.42
N ILE A 62 -1.03 -13.23 -11.01
CA ILE A 62 0.32 -13.00 -11.55
C ILE A 62 1.34 -12.87 -10.42
N ILE A 63 0.98 -12.14 -9.35
CA ILE A 63 1.82 -12.03 -8.15
C ILE A 63 2.03 -13.41 -7.53
N GLU A 64 0.96 -14.18 -7.35
CA GLU A 64 1.00 -15.54 -6.79
C GLU A 64 1.89 -16.47 -7.62
N GLN A 65 1.69 -16.53 -8.94
CA GLN A 65 2.51 -17.36 -9.83
C GLN A 65 3.99 -16.96 -9.78
N THR A 66 4.28 -15.66 -9.68
CA THR A 66 5.65 -15.16 -9.54
C THR A 66 6.24 -15.59 -8.20
N CYS A 67 5.48 -15.50 -7.11
CA CYS A 67 5.91 -15.96 -5.78
C CYS A 67 6.22 -17.46 -5.79
N VAL A 68 5.36 -18.29 -6.39
CA VAL A 68 5.58 -19.74 -6.54
C VAL A 68 6.87 -20.02 -7.31
N THR A 69 7.08 -19.32 -8.43
CA THR A 69 8.28 -19.50 -9.28
C THR A 69 9.56 -19.09 -8.55
N CYS A 70 9.51 -18.01 -7.78
CA CYS A 70 10.63 -17.51 -6.99
C CYS A 70 10.79 -18.20 -5.63
N GLN A 71 9.90 -19.13 -5.27
CA GLN A 71 9.83 -19.74 -3.94
C GLN A 71 9.77 -18.68 -2.81
N ALA A 72 8.99 -17.63 -3.05
CA ALA A 72 8.74 -16.56 -2.10
C ALA A 72 7.41 -16.79 -1.37
N GLU A 73 7.37 -16.50 -0.07
CA GLU A 73 6.13 -16.48 0.69
C GLU A 73 5.29 -15.27 0.29
N LEU A 74 3.97 -15.44 0.17
CA LEU A 74 3.03 -14.37 -0.18
C LEU A 74 2.09 -14.09 1.00
N VAL A 75 2.05 -12.84 1.44
CA VAL A 75 1.15 -12.30 2.47
C VAL A 75 0.20 -11.31 1.80
N ARG A 76 -1.10 -11.55 1.92
CA ARG A 76 -2.16 -10.74 1.32
C ARG A 76 -2.89 -9.91 2.34
N VAL A 77 -2.94 -8.61 2.10
CA VAL A 77 -3.87 -7.72 2.79
C VAL A 77 -5.27 -7.94 2.22
N GLY A 78 -6.23 -8.21 3.10
CA GLY A 78 -7.60 -8.62 2.76
C GLY A 78 -7.90 -10.08 3.13
N SER A 79 -6.88 -10.91 3.37
CA SER A 79 -7.05 -12.28 3.86
C SER A 79 -6.12 -12.61 5.02
N ASP A 80 -4.81 -12.49 4.86
CA ASP A 80 -3.82 -12.84 5.89
C ASP A 80 -3.66 -11.72 6.92
N VAL A 81 -3.77 -10.48 6.45
CA VAL A 81 -3.86 -9.26 7.27
C VAL A 81 -5.14 -8.54 6.89
N THR A 82 -5.99 -8.23 7.86
CA THR A 82 -7.28 -7.57 7.61
C THR A 82 -7.35 -6.25 8.36
N TRP A 83 -8.25 -5.37 7.94
CA TRP A 83 -8.47 -4.11 8.62
C TRP A 83 -9.93 -3.70 8.61
N GLN A 84 -10.29 -2.87 9.60
CA GLN A 84 -11.60 -2.26 9.72
C GLN A 84 -11.46 -0.77 10.00
N SER A 85 -12.20 0.07 9.29
CA SER A 85 -12.30 1.49 9.61
C SER A 85 -13.03 1.68 10.94
N LEU A 86 -12.44 2.46 11.84
CA LEU A 86 -13.04 2.87 13.11
C LEU A 86 -13.64 4.29 13.02
N GLY A 87 -13.52 4.94 11.86
CA GLY A 87 -14.01 6.29 11.60
C GLY A 87 -12.89 7.26 11.21
N PHE A 88 -13.26 8.51 11.03
CA PHE A 88 -12.34 9.58 10.63
C PHE A 88 -12.80 10.91 11.19
N ASP A 89 -11.87 11.85 11.27
CA ASP A 89 -12.16 13.26 11.49
C ASP A 89 -11.62 14.09 10.31
N SER A 90 -11.65 15.42 10.46
CA SER A 90 -11.22 16.35 9.41
C SER A 90 -9.74 16.24 9.00
N SER A 91 -8.92 15.51 9.75
CA SER A 91 -7.46 15.47 9.64
C SER A 91 -6.86 14.07 9.74
N ARG A 92 -7.59 13.10 10.32
CA ARG A 92 -7.08 11.74 10.56
C ARG A 92 -8.13 10.70 10.25
N GLN A 93 -7.66 9.50 9.93
CA GLN A 93 -8.48 8.29 9.89
C GLN A 93 -8.03 7.33 10.99
N SER A 94 -8.98 6.61 11.57
CA SER A 94 -8.74 5.58 12.57
C SER A 94 -9.12 4.22 12.01
N LEU A 95 -8.28 3.21 12.25
CA LEU A 95 -8.49 1.85 11.78
C LEU A 95 -7.97 0.84 12.80
N ARG A 96 -8.59 -0.35 12.82
CA ARG A 96 -8.03 -1.52 13.47
C ARG A 96 -7.43 -2.42 12.40
N VAL A 97 -6.17 -2.78 12.53
CA VAL A 97 -5.50 -3.76 11.68
C VAL A 97 -5.30 -5.04 12.49
N ALA A 98 -5.84 -6.15 12.02
CA ALA A 98 -5.53 -7.48 12.52
C ALA A 98 -4.38 -8.04 11.67
N GLY A 99 -3.16 -7.90 12.19
CA GLY A 99 -1.93 -8.42 11.60
C GLY A 99 -1.71 -9.90 11.90
N ARG A 100 -0.60 -10.43 11.41
CA ARG A 100 -0.12 -11.80 11.67
C ARG A 100 0.42 -11.97 13.08
N LEU A 101 1.04 -10.93 13.65
CA LEU A 101 1.66 -10.98 14.97
C LEU A 101 0.77 -10.37 16.05
N ALA A 102 0.09 -9.26 15.75
CA ALA A 102 -0.79 -8.58 16.70
C ALA A 102 -1.92 -7.81 16.02
N SER A 103 -2.83 -7.30 16.85
CA SER A 103 -3.84 -6.33 16.42
C SER A 103 -3.44 -4.93 16.85
N TYR A 104 -3.65 -3.95 15.96
CA TYR A 104 -3.27 -2.56 16.17
C TYR A 104 -4.48 -1.66 15.98
N GLU A 105 -4.71 -0.78 16.95
CA GLU A 105 -5.55 0.40 16.73
C GLU A 105 -4.66 1.56 16.32
N LEU A 106 -4.92 2.09 15.14
CA LEU A 106 -4.07 3.04 14.45
C LEU A 106 -4.87 4.31 14.16
N SER A 107 -4.19 5.44 14.22
CA SER A 107 -4.73 6.72 13.77
C SER A 107 -3.70 7.36 12.84
N ILE A 108 -4.04 7.48 11.56
CA ILE A 108 -3.14 7.97 10.52
C ILE A 108 -3.52 9.40 10.10
N PRO A 109 -2.56 10.32 9.95
CA PRO A 109 -2.79 11.70 9.51
C PRO A 109 -2.88 11.81 7.98
N LEU A 110 -3.51 10.83 7.33
CA LEU A 110 -3.71 10.76 5.89
C LEU A 110 -5.19 10.53 5.61
N LEU A 111 -5.79 11.38 4.79
CA LEU A 111 -7.19 11.27 4.40
C LEU A 111 -7.36 10.42 3.14
N GLY A 112 -8.59 9.91 2.95
CA GLY A 112 -8.96 9.09 1.80
C GLY A 112 -8.86 7.59 2.10
N GLN A 113 -9.91 6.86 1.71
CA GLN A 113 -10.05 5.42 1.97
C GLN A 113 -8.87 4.55 1.50
N PRO A 114 -8.20 4.83 0.35
CA PRO A 114 -7.03 4.05 -0.07
C PRO A 114 -5.87 4.06 0.93
N GLN A 115 -5.81 5.06 1.83
CA GLN A 115 -4.76 5.13 2.85
C GLN A 115 -4.94 4.08 3.94
N LEU A 116 -6.14 3.52 4.11
CA LEU A 116 -6.38 2.43 5.06
C LEU A 116 -5.74 1.13 4.56
N ASP A 117 -5.89 0.81 3.27
CA ASP A 117 -5.18 -0.31 2.63
C ASP A 117 -3.66 -0.13 2.68
N ASN A 118 -3.18 1.10 2.39
CA ASN A 118 -1.75 1.40 2.48
C ASN A 118 -1.22 1.21 3.91
N ALA A 119 -1.96 1.66 4.93
CA ALA A 119 -1.57 1.50 6.32
C ALA A 119 -1.53 0.02 6.73
N ALA A 120 -2.55 -0.77 6.35
CA ALA A 120 -2.57 -2.21 6.62
C ALA A 120 -1.43 -2.95 5.89
N THR A 121 -1.11 -2.55 4.66
CA THR A 121 0.02 -3.08 3.88
C THR A 121 1.36 -2.75 4.55
N ALA A 122 1.52 -1.54 5.08
CA ALA A 122 2.70 -1.15 5.83
C ALA A 122 2.84 -1.97 7.13
N VAL A 123 1.75 -2.19 7.87
CA VAL A 123 1.75 -3.07 9.06
C VAL A 123 2.21 -4.48 8.68
N ALA A 124 1.63 -5.08 7.64
CA ALA A 124 2.00 -6.41 7.19
C ALA A 124 3.50 -6.51 6.85
N ALA A 125 4.05 -5.52 6.14
CA ALA A 125 5.49 -5.49 5.83
C ALA A 125 6.38 -5.32 7.07
N LEU A 126 5.95 -4.51 8.04
CA LEU A 126 6.67 -4.32 9.30
C LEU A 126 6.65 -5.58 10.16
N GLU A 127 5.54 -6.31 10.20
CA GLU A 127 5.44 -7.59 10.91
C GLU A 127 6.31 -8.67 10.25
N VAL A 128 6.35 -8.74 8.92
CA VAL A 128 7.24 -9.65 8.20
C VAL A 128 8.71 -9.36 8.52
N LEU A 129 9.10 -8.08 8.59
CA LEU A 129 10.44 -7.71 9.05
C LEU A 129 10.68 -8.14 10.51
N ALA A 130 9.68 -7.98 11.40
CA ALA A 130 9.79 -8.45 12.77
C ALA A 130 9.96 -9.97 12.87
N GLU A 131 9.21 -10.75 12.07
CA GLU A 131 9.34 -12.22 11.95
C GLU A 131 10.75 -12.64 11.52
N LYS A 132 11.40 -11.83 10.67
CA LYS A 132 12.79 -12.00 10.22
C LYS A 132 13.84 -11.56 11.26
N GLY A 133 13.43 -11.17 12.46
CA GLY A 133 14.32 -10.83 13.58
C GLY A 133 14.70 -9.35 13.67
N PHE A 134 14.08 -8.47 12.89
CA PHE A 134 14.25 -7.03 13.08
C PHE A 134 13.50 -6.57 14.33
N HIS A 135 14.11 -5.67 15.10
CA HIS A 135 13.52 -5.15 16.35
C HIS A 135 12.46 -4.07 16.06
N ILE A 136 11.25 -4.49 15.70
CA ILE A 136 10.11 -3.61 15.43
C ILE A 136 9.01 -3.92 16.42
N SER A 137 8.82 -3.03 17.41
CA SER A 137 7.77 -3.20 18.41
C SER A 137 6.42 -2.72 17.88
N GLY A 138 5.31 -3.27 18.40
CA GLY A 138 3.98 -2.79 18.04
C GLY A 138 3.76 -1.31 18.39
N ASP A 139 4.35 -0.82 19.47
CA ASP A 139 4.35 0.60 19.83
C ASP A 139 5.09 1.46 18.78
N SER A 140 6.19 0.96 18.23
CA SER A 140 6.91 1.62 17.12
C SER A 140 6.04 1.72 15.86
N ILE A 141 5.28 0.66 15.54
CA ILE A 141 4.35 0.64 14.39
C ILE A 141 3.25 1.69 14.60
N THR A 142 2.58 1.67 15.75
CA THR A 142 1.48 2.61 16.06
C THR A 142 1.96 4.06 16.07
N LYS A 143 3.10 4.36 16.73
CA LYS A 143 3.67 5.71 16.78
C LYS A 143 4.15 6.19 15.41
N GLY A 144 4.80 5.31 14.64
CA GLY A 144 5.29 5.62 13.30
C GLY A 144 4.15 5.99 12.36
N LEU A 145 3.10 5.17 12.30
CA LEU A 145 1.92 5.43 11.47
C LEU A 145 1.16 6.70 11.90
N ALA A 146 1.18 7.02 13.19
CA ALA A 146 0.58 8.25 13.71
C ALA A 146 1.30 9.55 13.28
N GLN A 147 2.58 9.45 12.90
CA GLN A 147 3.45 10.59 12.59
C GLN A 147 3.75 10.75 11.09
N VAL A 148 3.11 9.95 10.23
CA VAL A 148 3.36 10.00 8.77
C VAL A 148 3.11 11.41 8.24
N SER A 149 4.00 11.88 7.37
CA SER A 149 3.81 13.11 6.61
C SER A 149 3.95 12.79 5.13
N TRP A 150 2.88 13.05 4.36
CA TRP A 150 2.88 12.82 2.92
C TRP A 150 2.35 14.06 2.18
N PRO A 151 3.23 15.02 1.86
CA PRO A 151 2.85 16.20 1.09
C PRO A 151 2.22 15.83 -0.26
N GLY A 152 1.16 16.57 -0.65
CA GLY A 152 0.46 16.36 -1.92
C GLY A 152 -0.43 15.12 -1.98
N ARG A 153 -0.82 14.54 -0.83
CA ARG A 153 -1.78 13.43 -0.77
C ARG A 153 -3.01 13.83 0.04
N LEU A 154 -4.08 14.21 -0.66
CA LEU A 154 -5.30 14.82 -0.12
C LEU A 154 -5.02 15.83 1.00
N GLN A 155 -4.00 16.66 0.78
CA GLN A 155 -3.42 17.53 1.79
C GLN A 155 -4.21 18.83 1.88
N VAL A 156 -4.79 19.11 3.05
CA VAL A 156 -5.45 20.39 3.35
C VAL A 156 -4.39 21.43 3.70
N LEU A 157 -4.16 22.41 2.82
CA LEU A 157 -3.22 23.51 3.03
C LEU A 157 -3.87 24.70 3.73
N SER A 158 -5.16 24.93 3.48
CA SER A 158 -5.95 25.96 4.13
C SER A 158 -7.40 25.49 4.26
N ARG A 159 -8.10 25.88 5.32
CA ARG A 159 -9.53 25.62 5.50
C ARG A 159 -10.41 26.83 5.19
N ARG A 160 -9.85 28.04 5.20
CA ARG A 160 -10.57 29.29 4.95
C ARG A 160 -9.67 30.28 4.19
N PRO A 161 -9.74 30.35 2.85
CA PRO A 161 -10.55 29.48 1.97
C PRO A 161 -10.07 28.03 1.98
N LEU A 162 -10.95 27.07 1.65
CA LEU A 162 -10.56 25.68 1.53
C LEU A 162 -9.59 25.52 0.35
N LEU A 163 -8.40 24.99 0.63
CA LEU A 163 -7.38 24.66 -0.35
C LEU A 163 -6.86 23.25 -0.07
N VAL A 164 -7.08 22.34 -1.01
CA VAL A 164 -6.68 20.94 -0.94
C VAL A 164 -5.78 20.62 -2.13
N VAL A 165 -4.68 19.90 -1.90
CA VAL A 165 -3.72 19.48 -2.92
C VAL A 165 -3.64 17.96 -2.94
N ASP A 166 -3.76 17.36 -4.12
CA ASP A 166 -3.59 15.92 -4.32
C ASP A 166 -2.88 15.63 -5.65
N GLY A 167 -2.03 14.61 -5.66
CA GLY A 167 -1.27 14.15 -6.83
C GLY A 167 -1.97 13.11 -7.72
N ALA A 168 -3.29 12.96 -7.65
CA ALA A 168 -4.06 12.12 -8.57
C ALA A 168 -3.85 12.57 -10.02
N HIS A 169 -3.45 11.64 -10.89
CA HIS A 169 -3.08 11.94 -12.28
C HIS A 169 -3.48 10.82 -13.25
N ASN A 170 -4.15 9.76 -12.76
CA ASN A 170 -4.68 8.68 -13.59
C ASN A 170 -6.18 8.48 -13.30
N PRO A 171 -6.95 7.78 -14.17
CA PRO A 171 -8.39 7.65 -14.01
C PRO A 171 -8.83 7.02 -12.68
N ASP A 172 -8.08 6.05 -12.16
CA ASP A 172 -8.38 5.38 -10.89
C ASP A 172 -8.19 6.34 -9.70
N SER A 173 -7.03 6.99 -9.63
CA SER A 173 -6.72 7.98 -8.58
C SER A 173 -7.67 9.19 -8.63
N ALA A 174 -8.08 9.64 -9.81
CA ALA A 174 -9.05 10.73 -9.95
C ALA A 174 -10.45 10.35 -9.41
N ARG A 175 -10.90 9.11 -9.64
CA ARG A 175 -12.17 8.61 -9.06
C ARG A 175 -12.10 8.52 -7.54
N LYS A 176 -11.00 7.97 -7.01
CA LYS A 176 -10.75 7.88 -5.56
C LYS A 176 -10.65 9.26 -4.90
N LEU A 177 -10.04 10.22 -5.58
CA LEU A 177 -9.98 11.61 -5.14
C LEU A 177 -11.37 12.24 -5.08
N LYS A 178 -12.19 12.09 -6.13
CA LYS A 178 -13.58 12.58 -6.13
C LYS A 178 -14.37 12.05 -4.93
N GLN A 179 -14.36 10.74 -4.72
CA GLN A 179 -15.06 10.09 -3.60
C GLN A 179 -14.57 10.63 -2.25
N SER A 180 -13.26 10.84 -2.12
CA SER A 180 -12.71 11.41 -0.88
C SER A 180 -13.15 12.86 -0.71
N LEU A 181 -13.13 13.68 -1.76
CA LEU A 181 -13.60 15.07 -1.64
C LEU A 181 -15.06 15.14 -1.19
N GLU A 182 -15.95 14.33 -1.77
CA GLU A 182 -17.37 14.23 -1.38
C GLU A 182 -17.56 13.73 0.07
N GLN A 183 -16.63 12.93 0.57
CA GLN A 183 -16.69 12.38 1.93
C GLN A 183 -16.22 13.38 3.01
N TYR A 184 -15.22 14.21 2.70
CA TYR A 184 -14.51 15.03 3.69
C TYR A 184 -14.87 16.53 3.67
N PHE A 185 -15.46 17.05 2.59
CA PHE A 185 -15.70 18.49 2.39
C PHE A 185 -17.09 18.77 1.81
#